data_AF-A0AAE0E7S4-F1
#
_entry.id   AF-A0AAE0E7S4-F1
#
_cell.length_a   1.000
_cell.length_b   1.000
_cell.length_c   1.000
_cell.angle_alpha   90.00
_cell.angle_beta   90.00
_cell.angle_gamma   90.00
#
_symmetry.space_group_name_H-M   'P 1'
#
loop_
_entity.id
_entity.type
_entity.pdbx_description
1 polymer ?
#
loop_
_entity_poly.entity_id
_entity_poly.type
_entity_poly.pdbx_seq_one_letter_code
_entity_poly.pdbx_strand_id
1 'polypeptide(L)'
;MVESWISEIKLIHRRRLCRLIVDLDIEHQPDFNYKNEHPVATLQLCVRQRFLIFQIIHAPDIPQCLEDFLSNNKYSFMSVKVEDAEKLENDYILSVGNAIDLRTLAAEQVQMNMMELKQSGLKGLSERVLGKKLEKPKQIQLSNWDDRKLSCDQVQYACLDSFVSFEIARTLKKNPASSISTSQPSWPTNNFYNTTYFGDHIRTLVTNSPSMAEFWITKIEGIHSKRLCNLIMGLDVEWHTIFMLQERANSHPPDVRWTQMLLKLIYCAVIVV
;
A
#
# COMPACT_ATOMS: atom_id res chain seq x y z
N MET A 1 -5.07 -10.06 -20.86
CA MET A 1 -5.19 -11.45 -20.34
C MET A 1 -4.38 -11.57 -19.06
N VAL A 2 -4.54 -12.64 -18.27
CA VAL A 2 -3.83 -12.87 -16.98
C VAL A 2 -2.33 -12.61 -17.09
N GLU A 3 -1.69 -13.13 -18.15
CA GLU A 3 -0.27 -12.93 -18.45
C GLU A 3 0.12 -11.45 -18.55
N SER A 4 -0.71 -10.62 -19.20
CA SER A 4 -0.45 -9.19 -19.35
C SER A 4 -0.46 -8.47 -18.01
N TRP A 5 -1.41 -8.83 -17.13
CA TRP A 5 -1.49 -8.28 -15.77
C TRP A 5 -0.25 -8.69 -14.96
N ILE A 6 0.13 -9.97 -14.97
CA ILE A 6 1.32 -10.47 -14.25
C ILE A 6 2.59 -9.77 -14.76
N SER A 7 2.72 -9.60 -16.07
CA SER A 7 3.85 -8.91 -16.69
C SER A 7 3.90 -7.43 -16.28
N GLU A 8 2.76 -6.75 -16.27
CA GLU A 8 2.65 -5.36 -15.80
C GLU A 8 3.04 -5.25 -14.31
N ILE A 9 2.52 -6.12 -13.44
CA ILE A 9 2.87 -6.17 -12.02
C ILE A 9 4.38 -6.37 -11.85
N LYS A 10 4.96 -7.35 -12.55
CA LYS A 10 6.41 -7.62 -12.47
C LYS A 10 7.23 -6.42 -12.92
N LEU A 11 6.80 -5.74 -13.99
CA LEU A 11 7.48 -4.55 -14.53
C LEU A 11 7.42 -3.35 -13.59
N ILE A 12 6.23 -3.02 -13.07
CA ILE A 12 6.00 -1.91 -12.14
C ILE A 12 6.73 -2.14 -10.82
N HIS A 13 6.75 -3.39 -10.35
CA HIS A 13 7.32 -3.77 -9.05
C HIS A 13 8.72 -4.37 -9.13
N ARG A 14 9.41 -4.26 -10.27
CA ARG A 14 10.72 -4.91 -10.55
C ARG A 14 11.78 -4.74 -9.46
N ARG A 15 11.80 -3.59 -8.77
CA ARG A 15 12.76 -3.27 -7.68
C ARG A 15 12.45 -3.91 -6.33
N ARG A 16 11.29 -4.53 -6.17
CA ARG A 16 10.79 -5.12 -4.91
C ARG A 16 10.19 -6.51 -5.09
N LEU A 17 10.49 -7.19 -6.19
CA LEU A 17 10.00 -8.54 -6.46
C LEU A 17 10.42 -9.55 -5.39
N CYS A 18 11.58 -9.39 -4.76
CA CYS A 18 12.03 -10.26 -3.67
C CYS A 18 11.21 -10.15 -2.37
N ARG A 19 10.24 -9.22 -2.31
CA ARG A 19 9.36 -8.99 -1.17
C ARG A 19 7.99 -8.47 -1.62
N LEU A 20 7.52 -8.92 -2.78
CA LEU A 20 6.24 -8.48 -3.31
C LEU A 20 5.13 -8.94 -2.38
N ILE A 21 4.28 -8.00 -1.95
CA ILE A 21 3.05 -8.32 -1.22
C ILE A 21 1.95 -8.43 -2.26
N VAL A 22 1.28 -9.56 -2.27
CA VAL A 22 0.12 -9.85 -3.10
C VAL A 22 -0.98 -10.23 -2.14
N ASP A 23 -2.13 -9.58 -2.23
CA ASP A 23 -3.32 -10.10 -1.60
C ASP A 23 -3.94 -11.19 -2.49
N LEU A 24 -4.43 -12.24 -1.85
CA LEU A 24 -5.09 -13.38 -2.46
C LEU A 24 -6.40 -13.62 -1.72
N ASP A 25 -7.49 -13.68 -2.46
CA ASP A 25 -8.81 -14.04 -1.95
C ASP A 25 -9.51 -14.94 -2.98
N ILE A 26 -10.49 -15.71 -2.51
CA ILE A 26 -11.30 -16.58 -3.37
C ILE A 26 -12.77 -16.45 -3.02
N GLU A 27 -13.62 -16.61 -4.04
CA GLU A 27 -15.07 -16.71 -3.86
C GLU A 27 -15.61 -17.95 -4.58
N HIS A 28 -16.57 -18.60 -3.96
CA HIS A 28 -17.24 -19.79 -4.48
C HIS A 28 -18.74 -19.72 -4.19
N GLN A 29 -19.52 -20.56 -4.87
CA GLN A 29 -20.95 -20.63 -4.62
C GLN A 29 -21.20 -21.03 -3.15
N PRO A 30 -22.03 -20.29 -2.40
CA PRO A 30 -22.38 -20.68 -1.04
C PRO A 30 -23.27 -21.92 -1.05
N ASP A 31 -22.86 -22.97 -0.31
CA ASP A 31 -23.72 -24.13 -0.05
C ASP A 31 -24.54 -23.91 1.22
N PHE A 32 -25.84 -23.66 1.05
CA PHE A 32 -26.77 -23.49 2.17
C PHE A 32 -27.22 -24.82 2.79
N ASN A 33 -26.92 -25.95 2.15
CA ASN A 33 -27.36 -27.28 2.57
C ASN A 33 -26.21 -28.17 3.08
N TYR A 34 -24.96 -27.72 3.03
CA TYR A 34 -23.75 -28.43 3.47
C TYR A 34 -23.61 -29.86 2.90
N LYS A 35 -24.11 -30.06 1.67
CA LYS A 35 -24.11 -31.36 0.99
C LYS A 35 -23.06 -31.44 -0.12
N ASN A 36 -22.64 -30.30 -0.66
CA ASN A 36 -21.73 -30.23 -1.80
C ASN A 36 -20.65 -29.17 -1.57
N GLU A 37 -19.39 -29.55 -1.72
CA GLU A 37 -18.31 -28.57 -1.85
C GLU A 37 -18.33 -27.99 -3.26
N HIS A 38 -18.54 -26.68 -3.37
CA HIS A 38 -18.44 -25.98 -4.64
C HIS A 38 -16.98 -25.60 -4.90
N PRO A 39 -16.46 -25.80 -6.12
CA PRO A 39 -15.10 -25.39 -6.46
C PRO A 39 -14.97 -23.86 -6.41
N VAL A 40 -13.73 -23.36 -6.31
CA VAL A 40 -13.46 -21.92 -6.41
C VAL A 40 -14.01 -21.36 -7.72
N ALA A 41 -14.91 -20.39 -7.65
CA ALA A 41 -15.47 -19.76 -8.85
C ALA A 41 -14.60 -18.60 -9.34
N THR A 42 -14.14 -17.78 -8.40
CA THR A 42 -13.39 -16.56 -8.69
C THR A 42 -12.14 -16.49 -7.80
N LEU A 43 -10.99 -16.25 -8.42
CA LEU A 43 -9.72 -15.91 -7.77
C LEU A 43 -9.50 -14.39 -7.87
N GLN A 44 -9.23 -13.74 -6.75
CA GLN A 44 -8.82 -12.34 -6.73
C GLN A 44 -7.35 -12.21 -6.35
N LEU A 45 -6.61 -11.41 -7.11
CA LEU A 45 -5.25 -10.99 -6.77
C LEU A 45 -5.15 -9.48 -6.76
N CYS A 46 -4.56 -8.91 -5.71
CA CYS A 46 -4.33 -7.48 -5.61
C CYS A 46 -2.89 -7.14 -5.25
N VAL A 47 -2.33 -6.20 -6.00
CA VAL A 47 -1.05 -5.57 -5.68
C VAL A 47 -1.27 -4.06 -5.67
N ARG A 48 -1.41 -3.47 -4.48
CA ARG A 48 -1.77 -2.06 -4.25
C ARG A 48 -3.12 -1.69 -4.87
N GLN A 49 -3.12 -1.11 -6.06
CA GLN A 49 -4.31 -0.57 -6.76
C GLN A 49 -4.48 -1.24 -8.13
N ARG A 50 -3.92 -2.44 -8.28
CA ARG A 50 -3.96 -3.24 -9.49
C ARG A 50 -4.57 -4.58 -9.12
N PHE A 51 -5.73 -4.86 -9.69
CA PHE A 51 -6.56 -6.02 -9.36
C PHE A 51 -6.62 -6.94 -10.57
N LEU A 52 -6.57 -8.23 -10.31
CA LEU A 52 -6.99 -9.28 -11.22
C LEU A 52 -8.16 -10.00 -10.57
N ILE A 53 -9.30 -10.05 -11.26
CA ILE A 53 -10.41 -10.92 -10.91
C ILE A 53 -10.48 -11.96 -12.02
N PHE A 54 -10.19 -13.21 -11.69
CA PHE A 54 -10.13 -14.32 -12.62
C PHE A 54 -11.21 -15.33 -12.28
N GLN A 55 -12.23 -15.43 -13.13
CA GLN A 55 -13.30 -16.43 -12.99
C GLN A 55 -12.78 -17.81 -13.42
N ILE A 56 -11.99 -18.44 -12.56
CA ILE A 56 -11.23 -19.66 -12.83
C ILE A 56 -12.13 -20.85 -13.21
N ILE A 57 -13.35 -20.93 -12.67
CA ILE A 57 -14.33 -21.98 -13.01
C ILE A 57 -14.75 -21.97 -14.49
N HIS A 58 -14.69 -20.81 -15.15
CA HIS A 58 -15.04 -20.66 -16.56
C HIS A 58 -13.82 -20.71 -17.48
N ALA A 59 -12.61 -20.81 -16.93
CA ALA A 59 -11.39 -20.87 -17.70
C ALA A 59 -11.24 -22.26 -18.34
N PRO A 60 -10.93 -22.35 -19.65
CA PRO A 60 -10.69 -23.65 -20.30
C PRO A 60 -9.42 -24.33 -19.78
N ASP A 61 -8.44 -23.53 -19.35
CA ASP A 61 -7.16 -23.95 -18.80
C ASP A 61 -6.62 -22.89 -17.85
N ILE A 62 -5.67 -23.30 -17.00
CA ILE A 62 -4.96 -22.42 -16.08
C ILE A 62 -3.63 -22.02 -16.74
N PRO A 63 -3.38 -20.72 -16.96
CA PRO A 63 -2.13 -20.29 -17.59
C PRO A 63 -0.91 -20.63 -16.71
N GLN A 64 0.13 -21.23 -17.29
CA GLN A 64 1.38 -21.54 -16.57
C GLN A 64 1.97 -20.31 -15.85
N CYS A 65 1.84 -19.11 -16.45
CA CYS A 65 2.33 -17.89 -15.83
C CYS A 65 1.66 -17.55 -14.49
N LEU A 66 0.41 -18.00 -14.28
CA LEU A 66 -0.33 -17.84 -13.03
C LEU A 66 0.17 -18.85 -11.99
N GLU A 67 0.36 -20.11 -12.38
CA GLU A 67 0.95 -21.15 -11.52
C GLU A 67 2.36 -20.74 -11.05
N ASP A 68 3.23 -20.32 -11.98
CA ASP A 68 4.58 -19.82 -11.67
C ASP A 68 4.56 -18.57 -10.78
N PHE A 69 3.50 -17.77 -10.87
CA PHE A 69 3.34 -16.58 -10.04
C PHE A 69 2.94 -16.96 -8.61
N LEU A 70 1.92 -17.80 -8.44
CA LEU A 70 1.39 -18.24 -7.14
C LEU A 70 2.39 -19.11 -6.38
N SER A 71 3.11 -19.99 -7.05
CA SER A 71 4.11 -20.89 -6.45
C SER A 71 5.42 -20.17 -6.05
N ASN A 72 5.55 -18.88 -6.33
CA ASN A 72 6.80 -18.15 -6.09
C ASN A 72 6.99 -17.76 -4.61
N ASN A 73 7.85 -18.49 -3.92
CA ASN A 73 8.16 -18.27 -2.50
C ASN A 73 8.79 -16.90 -2.17
N LYS A 74 9.23 -16.10 -3.17
CA LYS A 74 9.74 -14.74 -2.95
C LYS A 74 8.62 -13.72 -2.76
N TYR A 75 7.41 -14.04 -3.22
CA TYR A 75 6.24 -13.20 -2.99
C TYR A 75 5.62 -13.61 -1.65
N SER A 76 4.79 -12.74 -1.08
CA SER A 76 3.99 -13.08 0.09
C SER A 76 2.53 -12.89 -0.27
N PHE A 77 1.79 -13.98 -0.24
CA PHE A 77 0.37 -14.05 -0.53
C PHE A 77 -0.40 -13.89 0.77
N MET A 78 -1.06 -12.75 0.93
CA MET A 78 -1.79 -12.39 2.12
C MET A 78 -3.23 -12.86 1.97
N SER A 79 -3.74 -13.58 2.94
CA SER A 79 -5.17 -13.85 3.05
C SER A 79 -5.61 -13.76 4.51
N VAL A 80 -6.89 -13.50 4.74
CA VAL A 80 -7.51 -13.67 6.06
C VAL A 80 -7.83 -15.15 6.32
N LYS A 81 -7.87 -15.98 5.29
CA LYS A 81 -8.15 -17.42 5.36
C LYS A 81 -7.06 -18.19 4.62
N VAL A 82 -6.15 -18.82 5.37
CA VAL A 82 -5.12 -19.68 4.76
C VAL A 82 -5.73 -20.88 4.05
N GLU A 83 -6.93 -21.26 4.48
CA GLU A 83 -7.76 -22.29 3.87
C GLU A 83 -8.04 -22.01 2.38
N ASP A 84 -7.95 -20.76 1.93
CA ASP A 84 -8.11 -20.41 0.51
C ASP A 84 -7.00 -21.03 -0.35
N ALA A 85 -5.76 -21.05 0.15
CA ALA A 85 -4.64 -21.67 -0.55
C ALA A 85 -4.79 -23.18 -0.64
N GLU A 86 -5.25 -23.82 0.44
CA GLU A 86 -5.54 -25.26 0.46
C GLU A 86 -6.68 -25.60 -0.51
N LYS A 87 -7.71 -24.75 -0.59
CA LYS A 87 -8.81 -24.94 -1.52
C LYS A 87 -8.38 -24.79 -2.98
N LEU A 88 -7.50 -23.83 -3.30
CA LEU A 88 -6.93 -23.70 -4.65
C LEU A 88 -6.09 -24.92 -5.05
N GLU A 89 -5.30 -25.47 -4.14
CA GLU A 89 -4.54 -26.71 -4.38
C GLU A 89 -5.49 -27.89 -4.64
N ASN A 90 -6.53 -28.04 -3.82
CA ASN A 90 -7.47 -29.16 -3.95
C ASN A 90 -8.34 -29.08 -5.21
N ASP A 91 -8.87 -27.90 -5.53
CA ASP A 91 -9.80 -27.71 -6.64
C ASP A 91 -9.08 -27.63 -8.00
N TYR A 92 -7.86 -27.09 -8.03
CA TYR A 92 -7.18 -26.68 -9.26
C TYR A 92 -5.70 -27.08 -9.35
N ILE A 93 -5.13 -27.75 -8.34
CA ILE A 93 -3.69 -28.09 -8.27
C ILE A 93 -2.84 -26.81 -8.37
N LEU A 94 -3.34 -25.72 -7.77
CA LEU A 94 -2.69 -24.42 -7.76
C LEU A 94 -2.03 -24.12 -6.41
N SER A 95 -0.72 -24.38 -6.35
CA SER A 95 0.04 -24.17 -5.12
C SER A 95 0.34 -22.69 -4.88
N VAL A 96 0.15 -22.24 -3.64
CA VAL A 96 0.51 -20.90 -3.16
C VAL A 96 1.75 -20.99 -2.29
N GLY A 97 2.90 -20.58 -2.83
CA GLY A 97 4.20 -20.90 -2.26
C GLY A 97 4.51 -20.26 -0.89
N ASN A 98 3.97 -19.06 -0.63
CA ASN A 98 4.17 -18.33 0.63
C ASN A 98 2.89 -17.62 1.06
N ALA A 99 1.87 -18.43 1.38
CA ALA A 99 0.62 -17.95 1.99
C ALA A 99 0.86 -17.50 3.44
N ILE A 100 0.37 -16.31 3.78
CA ILE A 100 0.51 -15.69 5.09
C ILE A 100 -0.88 -15.29 5.60
N ASP A 101 -1.26 -15.82 6.77
CA ASP A 101 -2.48 -15.39 7.46
C ASP A 101 -2.29 -13.98 8.04
N LEU A 102 -3.13 -13.04 7.62
CA LEU A 102 -3.18 -11.69 8.17
C LEU A 102 -3.46 -11.67 9.68
N ARG A 103 -4.20 -12.64 10.22
CA ARG A 103 -4.49 -12.77 11.65
C ARG A 103 -3.22 -13.14 12.42
N THR A 104 -2.45 -14.10 11.91
CA THR A 104 -1.16 -14.49 12.51
C THR A 104 -0.19 -13.32 12.47
N LEU A 105 -0.08 -12.65 11.33
CA LEU A 105 0.77 -11.47 11.18
C LEU A 105 0.33 -10.34 12.14
N ALA A 106 -0.97 -10.13 12.33
CA ALA A 106 -1.47 -9.14 13.28
C ALA A 106 -1.07 -9.48 14.73
N ALA A 107 -1.23 -10.73 15.16
CA ALA A 107 -0.84 -11.12 16.51
C ALA A 107 0.65 -10.93 16.78
N GLU A 108 1.50 -11.24 15.81
CA GLU A 108 2.95 -11.07 15.92
C GLU A 108 3.35 -9.59 15.99
N GLN A 109 2.81 -8.75 15.11
CA GLN A 109 3.32 -7.39 14.91
C GLN A 109 2.71 -6.35 15.85
N VAL A 110 1.47 -6.54 16.27
CA VAL A 110 0.76 -5.58 17.14
C VAL A 110 0.30 -6.21 18.46
N GLN A 111 0.88 -7.36 18.85
CA GLN A 111 0.66 -8.06 20.13
C GLN A 111 -0.83 -8.28 20.45
N MET A 112 -1.61 -8.48 19.41
CA MET A 112 -3.04 -8.70 19.54
C MET A 112 -3.31 -10.13 20.01
N ASN A 113 -4.33 -10.28 20.84
CA ASN A 113 -4.73 -11.58 21.35
C ASN A 113 -5.21 -12.49 20.20
N MET A 114 -4.49 -13.60 19.97
CA MET A 114 -4.84 -14.59 18.94
C MET A 114 -6.25 -15.15 19.10
N MET A 115 -6.77 -15.28 20.32
CA MET A 115 -8.14 -15.75 20.52
C MET A 115 -9.19 -14.76 19.97
N GLU A 116 -8.95 -13.46 20.10
CA GLU A 116 -9.82 -12.43 19.51
C GLU A 116 -9.65 -12.33 18.00
N LEU A 117 -8.42 -12.52 17.51
CA LEU A 117 -8.09 -12.44 16.10
C LEU A 117 -8.62 -13.62 15.28
N LYS A 118 -8.64 -14.83 15.85
CA LYS A 118 -9.25 -16.01 15.20
C LYS A 118 -10.71 -15.78 14.83
N GLN A 119 -11.43 -15.00 15.63
CA GLN A 119 -12.82 -14.64 15.38
C GLN A 119 -12.97 -13.36 14.52
N SER A 120 -11.88 -12.64 14.29
CA SER A 120 -11.88 -11.40 13.52
C SER A 120 -11.70 -11.68 12.04
N GLY A 121 -12.80 -11.64 11.29
CA GLY A 121 -12.73 -11.53 9.82
C GLY A 121 -12.17 -10.17 9.39
N LEU A 122 -12.12 -9.93 8.08
CA LEU A 122 -11.54 -8.72 7.49
C LEU A 122 -12.06 -7.40 8.11
N LYS A 123 -13.36 -7.31 8.44
CA LYS A 123 -13.93 -6.13 9.12
C LYS A 123 -13.25 -5.83 10.46
N GLY A 124 -13.05 -6.85 11.27
CA GLY A 124 -12.42 -6.71 12.59
C GLY A 124 -10.95 -6.35 12.48
N LEU A 125 -10.23 -6.95 11.52
CA LEU A 125 -8.84 -6.59 11.25
C LEU A 125 -8.71 -5.15 10.73
N SER A 126 -9.61 -4.72 9.83
CA SER A 126 -9.63 -3.35 9.31
C SER A 126 -9.82 -2.32 10.42
N GLU A 127 -10.76 -2.57 11.33
CA GLU A 127 -11.01 -1.65 12.45
C GLU A 127 -9.82 -1.61 13.41
N ARG A 128 -9.22 -2.76 13.73
CA ARG A 128 -8.14 -2.84 14.73
C ARG A 128 -6.79 -2.37 14.19
N VAL A 129 -6.47 -2.65 12.93
CA VAL A 129 -5.16 -2.31 12.32
C VAL A 129 -5.19 -0.95 11.62
N LEU A 130 -6.27 -0.64 10.90
CA LEU A 130 -6.38 0.60 10.12
C LEU A 130 -7.24 1.68 10.78
N GLY A 131 -7.96 1.35 11.86
CA GLY A 131 -8.93 2.28 12.46
C GLY A 131 -10.13 2.55 11.55
N LYS A 132 -10.45 1.65 10.62
CA LYS A 132 -11.52 1.84 9.61
C LYS A 132 -12.61 0.79 9.79
N LYS A 133 -13.85 1.24 9.91
CA LYS A 133 -15.01 0.36 9.87
C LYS A 133 -15.31 0.00 8.42
N LEU A 134 -15.35 -1.30 8.14
CA LEU A 134 -15.62 -1.81 6.81
C LEU A 134 -17.07 -2.29 6.71
N GLU A 135 -17.83 -1.70 5.80
CA GLU A 135 -19.15 -2.20 5.42
C GLU A 135 -19.00 -3.24 4.32
N LYS A 136 -19.56 -4.43 4.55
CA LYS A 136 -19.61 -5.53 3.58
C LYS A 136 -21.03 -6.04 3.53
N PRO A 137 -21.77 -5.83 2.44
CA PRO A 137 -23.12 -6.36 2.28
C PRO A 137 -23.09 -7.88 2.19
N LYS A 138 -23.73 -8.57 3.15
CA LYS A 138 -23.81 -10.04 3.15
C LYS A 138 -24.49 -10.60 1.89
N GLN A 139 -25.41 -9.84 1.30
CA GLN A 139 -26.10 -10.22 0.07
C GLN A 139 -25.13 -10.41 -1.11
N ILE A 140 -24.06 -9.59 -1.19
CA ILE A 140 -23.05 -9.73 -2.24
C ILE A 140 -22.08 -10.87 -1.91
N GLN A 141 -21.67 -10.97 -0.64
CA GLN A 141 -20.82 -12.08 -0.18
C GLN A 141 -21.44 -13.45 -0.50
N LEU A 142 -22.75 -13.60 -0.30
CA LEU A 142 -23.50 -14.84 -0.52
C LEU A 142 -24.19 -14.89 -1.90
N SER A 143 -23.76 -14.06 -2.84
CA SER A 143 -24.31 -14.03 -4.19
C SER A 143 -23.78 -15.18 -5.05
N ASN A 144 -24.30 -15.31 -6.28
CA ASN A 144 -23.86 -16.34 -7.22
C ASN A 144 -22.52 -15.95 -7.87
N TRP A 145 -21.41 -16.40 -7.30
CA TRP A 145 -20.05 -16.13 -7.81
C TRP A 145 -19.65 -16.97 -9.03
N ASP A 146 -20.42 -18.02 -9.34
CA ASP A 146 -20.26 -18.87 -10.53
C ASP A 146 -21.04 -18.33 -11.75
N ASP A 147 -21.71 -17.18 -11.65
CA ASP A 147 -22.34 -16.59 -12.84
C ASP A 147 -21.27 -16.23 -13.88
N ARG A 148 -21.51 -16.55 -15.16
CA ARG A 148 -20.58 -16.27 -16.28
C ARG A 148 -20.22 -14.80 -16.42
N LYS A 149 -21.01 -13.91 -15.82
CA LYS A 149 -20.72 -12.48 -15.76
C LYS A 149 -20.98 -11.97 -14.35
N LEU A 150 -19.90 -11.57 -13.66
CA LEU A 150 -20.02 -10.89 -12.38
C LEU A 150 -20.75 -9.54 -12.53
N SER A 151 -21.59 -9.24 -11.55
CA SER A 151 -22.23 -7.93 -11.40
C SER A 151 -21.20 -6.86 -11.00
N CYS A 152 -21.55 -5.59 -11.22
CA CYS A 152 -20.71 -4.47 -10.76
C CYS A 152 -20.49 -4.51 -9.25
N ASP A 153 -21.50 -4.90 -8.48
CA ASP A 153 -21.42 -4.97 -7.02
C ASP A 153 -20.47 -6.09 -6.56
N GLN A 154 -20.49 -7.25 -7.21
CA GLN A 154 -19.52 -8.33 -6.98
C GLN A 154 -18.09 -7.88 -7.28
N VAL A 155 -17.87 -7.19 -8.40
CA VAL A 155 -16.54 -6.65 -8.75
C VAL A 155 -16.07 -5.62 -7.72
N GLN A 156 -16.95 -4.70 -7.30
CA GLN A 156 -16.61 -3.70 -6.27
C GLN A 156 -16.31 -4.35 -4.92
N TYR A 157 -17.11 -5.33 -4.53
CA TYR A 157 -16.93 -6.10 -3.29
C TYR A 157 -15.58 -6.82 -3.28
N ALA A 158 -15.27 -7.57 -4.35
CA ALA A 158 -14.00 -8.26 -4.54
C ALA A 158 -12.79 -7.31 -4.48
N CYS A 159 -12.85 -6.18 -5.19
CA CYS A 159 -11.79 -5.17 -5.13
C CYS A 159 -11.64 -4.56 -3.73
N LEU A 160 -12.76 -4.25 -3.05
CA LEU A 160 -12.72 -3.66 -1.72
C LEU A 160 -12.09 -4.62 -0.70
N ASP A 161 -12.51 -5.88 -0.71
CA ASP A 161 -11.97 -6.91 0.17
C ASP A 161 -10.47 -7.07 -0.01
N SER A 162 -10.03 -7.29 -1.25
CA SER A 162 -8.62 -7.45 -1.54
C SER A 162 -7.79 -6.20 -1.24
N PHE A 163 -8.33 -5.00 -1.48
CA PHE A 163 -7.65 -3.76 -1.18
C PHE A 163 -7.42 -3.58 0.32
N VAL A 164 -8.45 -3.83 1.14
CA VAL A 164 -8.35 -3.67 2.59
C VAL A 164 -7.38 -4.69 3.17
N SER A 165 -7.43 -5.94 2.73
CA SER A 165 -6.48 -6.99 3.12
C SER A 165 -5.04 -6.61 2.78
N PHE A 166 -4.79 -6.11 1.56
CA PHE A 166 -3.49 -5.58 1.16
C PHE A 166 -3.00 -4.44 2.07
N GLU A 167 -3.86 -3.48 2.40
CA GLU A 167 -3.51 -2.33 3.25
C GLU A 167 -3.22 -2.75 4.70
N ILE A 168 -3.93 -3.74 5.23
CA ILE A 168 -3.63 -4.37 6.52
C ILE A 168 -2.23 -5.01 6.46
N ALA A 169 -1.96 -5.87 5.48
CA ALA A 169 -0.66 -6.51 5.30
C ALA A 169 0.48 -5.49 5.22
N ARG A 170 0.29 -4.44 4.41
CA ARG A 170 1.27 -3.35 4.23
C ARG A 170 1.55 -2.65 5.54
N THR A 171 0.52 -2.40 6.35
CA THR A 171 0.63 -1.73 7.65
C THR A 171 1.38 -2.61 8.66
N LEU A 172 1.02 -3.90 8.74
CA LEU A 172 1.66 -4.85 9.65
C LEU A 172 3.13 -5.09 9.27
N LYS A 173 3.45 -5.23 7.98
CA LYS A 173 4.83 -5.44 7.52
C LYS A 173 5.73 -4.21 7.63
N LYS A 174 5.18 -3.01 7.78
CA LYS A 174 5.97 -1.80 8.05
C LYS A 174 6.48 -1.73 9.50
N ASN A 175 5.87 -2.46 10.44
CA ASN A 175 6.18 -2.41 11.87
C ASN A 175 6.67 -3.76 12.43
N PRO A 176 7.88 -4.23 12.09
CA PRO A 176 8.53 -5.29 12.86
C PRO A 176 8.97 -4.73 14.20
N ALA A 177 8.15 -4.89 15.24
CA ALA A 177 8.50 -4.63 16.64
C ALA A 177 9.46 -3.43 16.86
N SER A 178 9.02 -2.20 16.59
CA SER A 178 9.69 -1.04 17.16
C SER A 178 9.10 -0.74 18.53
N SER A 179 9.58 -1.48 19.53
CA SER A 179 9.79 -0.89 20.85
C SER A 179 10.81 0.24 20.69
N ILE A 180 10.33 1.42 20.29
CA ILE A 180 11.06 2.66 20.56
C ILE A 180 10.58 3.10 21.93
N SER A 181 11.39 2.76 22.94
CA SER A 181 11.56 3.68 24.05
C SER A 181 11.80 5.05 23.43
N THR A 182 10.88 5.98 23.64
CA THR A 182 11.08 7.37 23.24
C THR A 182 12.16 7.98 24.12
N SER A 183 13.42 7.64 23.87
CA SER A 183 14.45 8.67 23.83
C SER A 183 14.32 9.33 22.45
N GLN A 184 13.35 10.24 22.34
CA GLN A 184 13.35 11.24 21.27
C GLN A 184 14.75 11.85 21.25
N PRO A 185 15.46 11.88 20.10
CA PRO A 185 16.67 12.68 20.00
C PRO A 185 16.31 14.12 20.39
N SER A 186 17.13 14.80 21.19
CA SER A 186 16.91 16.21 21.48
C SER A 186 17.08 17.01 20.18
N TRP A 187 15.96 17.48 19.63
CA TRP A 187 15.92 18.38 18.49
C TRP A 187 15.77 19.82 19.01
N PRO A 188 16.42 20.83 18.41
CA PRO A 188 16.16 22.23 18.75
C PRO A 188 14.70 22.58 18.42
N THR A 189 13.86 22.81 19.42
CA THR A 189 12.38 22.75 19.28
C THR A 189 11.73 23.87 18.48
N ASN A 190 12.39 25.01 18.28
CA ASN A 190 11.73 26.22 17.79
C ASN A 190 11.47 26.26 16.27
N ASN A 191 11.97 25.28 15.51
CA ASN A 191 11.92 25.28 14.04
C ASN A 191 11.31 24.00 13.44
N PHE A 192 10.81 23.08 14.28
CA PHE A 192 10.25 21.80 13.82
C PHE A 192 8.73 21.78 13.98
N TYR A 193 8.05 21.41 12.91
CA TYR A 193 6.60 21.23 12.85
C TYR A 193 6.29 19.76 12.63
N ASN A 194 5.38 19.21 13.43
CA ASN A 194 4.84 17.88 13.20
C ASN A 194 3.45 18.03 12.58
N THR A 195 3.22 17.35 11.46
CA THR A 195 1.92 17.29 10.80
C THR A 195 1.59 15.84 10.50
N THR A 196 0.31 15.49 10.49
CA THR A 196 -0.14 14.11 10.30
C THR A 196 -0.96 14.03 9.02
N TYR A 197 -0.50 13.20 8.07
CA TYR A 197 -1.22 12.93 6.83
C TYR A 197 -1.39 11.43 6.68
N PHE A 198 -2.62 10.97 6.40
CA PHE A 198 -2.92 9.54 6.20
C PHE A 198 -2.44 8.61 7.32
N GLY A 199 -2.32 9.11 8.55
CA GLY A 199 -1.84 8.35 9.72
C GLY A 199 -0.32 8.35 9.90
N ASP A 200 0.44 8.90 8.94
CA ASP A 200 1.89 9.06 9.03
C ASP A 200 2.25 10.42 9.65
N HIS A 201 3.21 10.43 10.57
CA HIS A 201 3.73 11.66 11.19
C HIS A 201 4.87 12.21 10.34
N ILE A 202 4.65 13.38 9.73
CA ILE A 202 5.65 14.11 8.96
C ILE A 202 6.27 15.18 9.85
N ARG A 203 7.57 15.05 10.10
CA ARG A 203 8.38 16.03 10.82
C ARG A 203 9.06 16.95 9.81
N THR A 204 8.74 18.23 9.88
CA THR A 204 9.21 19.25 8.94
C THR A 204 10.13 20.23 9.66
N LEU A 205 11.34 20.44 9.14
CA LEU A 205 12.22 21.53 9.56
C LEU A 205 11.96 22.74 8.65
N VAL A 206 11.58 23.87 9.24
CA VAL A 206 11.54 25.16 8.54
C VAL A 206 12.71 26.00 9.06
N THR A 207 13.66 26.34 8.19
CA THR A 207 14.84 27.09 8.63
C THR A 207 15.40 27.99 7.53
N ASN A 208 15.93 29.15 7.94
CA ASN A 208 16.76 30.02 7.13
C ASN A 208 18.26 29.91 7.50
N SER A 209 18.61 28.95 8.36
CA SER A 209 19.96 28.77 8.91
C SER A 209 20.68 27.60 8.21
N PRO A 210 21.85 27.84 7.57
CA PRO A 210 22.62 26.78 6.93
C PRO A 210 23.03 25.65 7.88
N SER A 211 23.40 25.98 9.12
CA SER A 211 23.82 24.99 10.12
C SER A 211 22.67 24.10 10.57
N MET A 212 21.43 24.61 10.59
CA MET A 212 20.24 23.81 10.87
C MET A 212 19.92 22.86 9.71
N ALA A 213 20.14 23.29 8.46
CA ALA A 213 19.98 22.43 7.29
C ALA A 213 21.04 21.30 7.27
N GLU A 214 22.31 21.63 7.54
CA GLU A 214 23.39 20.64 7.66
C GLU A 214 23.12 19.64 8.79
N PHE A 215 22.73 20.13 9.97
CA PHE A 215 22.33 19.28 11.09
C PHE A 215 21.19 18.32 10.72
N TRP A 216 20.18 18.80 9.99
CA TRP A 216 19.08 17.96 9.53
C TRP A 216 19.57 16.87 8.57
N ILE A 217 20.42 17.20 7.59
CA ILE A 217 21.00 16.24 6.65
C ILE A 217 21.77 15.16 7.42
N THR A 218 22.71 15.55 8.27
CA THR A 218 23.51 14.61 9.06
C THR A 218 22.64 13.70 9.93
N LYS A 219 21.56 14.22 10.52
CA LYS A 219 20.65 13.41 11.32
C LYS A 219 19.82 12.45 10.47
N ILE A 220 19.28 12.88 9.33
CA ILE A 220 18.52 12.01 8.42
C ILE A 220 19.42 10.90 7.90
N GLU A 221 20.65 11.23 7.52
CA GLU A 221 21.64 10.24 7.10
C GLU A 221 22.01 9.27 8.22
N GLY A 222 22.16 9.76 9.45
CA GLY A 222 22.39 8.91 10.62
C GLY A 222 21.23 7.95 10.90
N ILE A 223 19.99 8.46 10.90
CA ILE A 223 18.76 7.67 11.10
C ILE A 223 18.62 6.60 9.99
N HIS A 224 19.04 6.93 8.76
CA HIS A 224 18.94 6.06 7.61
C HIS A 224 20.25 5.42 7.18
N SER A 225 21.26 5.40 8.07
CA SER A 225 22.62 4.91 7.82
C SER A 225 22.65 3.53 7.14
N LYS A 226 21.77 2.61 7.56
CA LYS A 226 21.65 1.25 7.01
C LYS A 226 21.04 1.17 5.60
N ARG A 227 20.44 2.26 5.11
CA ARG A 227 19.74 2.33 3.82
C ARG A 227 20.13 3.55 2.98
N LEU A 228 21.25 4.21 3.28
CA LEU A 228 21.70 5.44 2.60
C LEU A 228 21.77 5.28 1.08
N CYS A 229 22.33 4.17 0.59
CA CYS A 229 22.43 3.88 -0.84
C CYS A 229 21.09 3.70 -1.55
N ASN A 230 19.99 3.60 -0.79
CA ASN A 230 18.63 3.40 -1.28
C ASN A 230 17.64 4.42 -0.69
N LEU A 231 18.13 5.50 -0.07
CA LEU A 231 17.30 6.54 0.50
C LEU A 231 16.69 7.38 -0.62
N ILE A 232 15.35 7.45 -0.65
CA ILE A 232 14.62 8.25 -1.63
C ILE A 232 14.32 9.59 -0.98
N MET A 233 14.76 10.68 -1.62
CA MET A 233 14.46 12.05 -1.21
C MET A 233 13.61 12.72 -2.28
N GLY A 234 12.43 13.19 -1.89
CA GLY A 234 11.66 14.13 -2.72
C GLY A 234 12.27 15.53 -2.60
N LEU A 235 12.46 16.20 -3.74
CA LEU A 235 12.85 17.60 -3.79
C LEU A 235 11.73 18.37 -4.47
N ASP A 236 11.30 19.45 -3.83
CA ASP A 236 10.30 20.35 -4.37
C ASP A 236 10.78 21.79 -4.17
N VAL A 237 10.44 22.69 -5.10
CA VAL A 237 10.86 24.09 -5.09
C VAL A 237 9.68 24.98 -5.50
N GLU A 238 9.24 25.79 -4.56
CA GLU A 238 8.17 26.78 -4.79
C GLU A 238 8.76 28.14 -5.18
N TRP A 239 8.21 28.76 -6.23
CA TRP A 239 8.60 30.09 -6.71
C TRP A 239 7.46 31.08 -6.49
N HIS A 240 7.78 32.29 -6.03
CA HIS A 240 6.80 33.38 -5.96
C HIS A 240 6.90 34.27 -7.21
N THR A 241 5.80 34.43 -7.94
CA THR A 241 5.72 35.39 -9.05
C THR A 241 5.55 36.80 -8.48
N ILE A 242 6.53 37.67 -8.68
CA ILE A 242 6.37 39.09 -8.36
C ILE A 242 5.51 39.72 -9.45
N PHE A 243 4.23 39.97 -9.18
CA PHE A 243 3.45 40.91 -9.97
C PHE A 243 3.92 42.32 -9.64
N MET A 244 4.76 42.88 -10.51
CA MET A 244 5.03 44.32 -10.48
C MET A 244 3.72 45.02 -10.86
N LEU A 245 3.05 45.65 -9.90
CA LEU A 245 1.98 46.60 -10.17
C LEU A 245 2.59 47.75 -10.96
N GLN A 246 2.36 47.74 -12.28
CA GLN A 246 2.72 48.85 -13.14
C GLN A 246 1.61 49.90 -13.02
N GLU A 247 1.73 50.78 -12.03
CA GLU A 247 1.01 52.05 -12.05
C GLU A 247 1.45 52.82 -13.29
N ARG A 248 0.56 52.87 -14.29
CA ARG A 248 0.69 53.81 -15.41
C ARG A 248 0.40 55.21 -14.88
N ALA A 249 1.45 55.99 -14.67
CA ALA A 249 1.40 57.44 -14.84
C ALA A 249 2.75 57.96 -15.38
N ASN A 250 2.70 58.39 -16.64
CA ASN A 250 3.54 59.41 -17.28
C ASN A 250 5.00 59.10 -17.69
N SER A 251 5.17 59.14 -19.02
CA SER A 251 6.29 59.68 -19.81
C SER A 251 7.67 58.98 -19.81
N HIS A 252 8.05 58.57 -21.03
CA HIS A 252 9.37 58.14 -21.56
C HIS A 252 9.85 56.70 -21.26
N PRO A 253 10.41 56.00 -22.27
CA PRO A 253 10.94 54.65 -22.11
C PRO A 253 12.43 54.69 -21.77
N PRO A 254 12.91 53.99 -20.73
CA PRO A 254 14.29 53.54 -20.72
C PRO A 254 14.32 52.08 -21.17
N ASP A 255 14.92 51.95 -22.35
CA ASP A 255 15.93 50.98 -22.73
C ASP A 255 16.28 49.84 -21.74
N VAL A 256 16.46 48.68 -22.35
CA VAL A 256 16.74 47.37 -21.76
C VAL A 256 18.01 47.41 -20.90
N ARG A 257 17.93 46.97 -19.63
CA ARG A 257 19.04 46.31 -18.93
C ARG A 257 18.52 45.41 -17.81
N TRP A 258 18.68 44.11 -18.04
CA TRP A 258 18.58 43.04 -17.06
C TRP A 258 19.37 43.38 -15.80
N THR A 259 18.71 43.43 -14.64
CA THR A 259 19.45 43.36 -13.37
C THR A 259 18.64 42.70 -12.26
N GLN A 260 19.20 41.58 -11.81
CA GLN A 260 19.03 40.90 -10.52
C GLN A 260 17.80 40.01 -10.34
N MET A 261 17.92 38.78 -10.85
CA MET A 261 17.40 37.58 -10.20
C MET A 261 17.86 37.55 -8.74
N LEU A 262 16.94 37.78 -7.81
CA LEU A 262 17.12 37.46 -6.40
C LEU A 262 16.72 35.99 -6.20
N LEU A 263 17.72 35.12 -6.13
CA LEU A 263 17.57 33.77 -5.59
C LEU A 263 17.27 33.88 -4.09
N LYS A 264 16.02 33.60 -3.69
CA LYS A 264 15.72 33.11 -2.35
C LYS A 264 15.38 31.64 -2.46
N LEU A 265 16.39 30.80 -2.21
CA LEU A 265 16.23 29.38 -1.94
C LEU A 265 15.64 29.21 -0.53
N ILE A 266 14.68 28.29 -0.41
CA ILE A 266 14.65 27.09 0.45
C ILE A 266 13.22 26.84 0.92
N TYR A 267 12.57 25.82 0.36
CA TYR A 267 11.61 24.97 1.06
C TYR A 267 11.87 23.52 0.66
N CYS A 268 12.83 22.86 1.30
CA CYS A 268 12.99 21.41 1.14
C CYS A 268 12.00 20.69 2.06
N ALA A 269 10.80 20.38 1.57
CA ALA A 269 9.96 19.34 2.17
C ALA A 269 10.43 17.99 1.65
N VAL A 270 11.36 17.34 2.36
CA VAL A 270 11.76 15.97 2.02
C VAL A 270 10.72 15.01 2.58
N ILE A 271 9.89 14.47 1.69
CA ILE A 271 9.02 13.33 2.01
C ILE A 271 9.90 12.08 2.02
N VAL A 272 10.12 11.51 3.20
CA VAL A 272 10.71 10.17 3.36
C VAL A 272 9.57 9.16 3.24
N VAL A 273 9.56 8.37 2.16
CA VAL A 273 8.60 7.25 1.95
C VAL A 273 9.19 5.93 2.42
#